data_AF-A0A166DF18-F1
#
_entry.id   AF-A0A166DF18-F1
#
_cell.length_a   1.000
_cell.length_b   1.000
_cell.length_c   1.000
_cell.angle_alpha   90.00
_cell.angle_beta   90.00
_cell.angle_gamma   90.00
#
_symmetry.space_group_name_H-M   'P 1'
#
loop_
_entity.id
_entity.type
_entity.pdbx_description
1 polymer ?
#
loop_
_entity_poly.entity_id
_entity_poly.type
_entity_poly.pdbx_seq_one_letter_code
_entity_poly.pdbx_strand_id
1 'polypeptide(L)'
;MAQQHHRSQSPLSNESSIIECMNAKACKCSPQEKKDKIEKYRSKRNLRNFNKKIKYVCRKTLADSRPRIRGRFAKNSDENDKGVHLIDEWNHIAADNEEDDENWISFVDAFSANVIP
;
A
#
# COMPACT_ATOMS: atom_id res chain seq x y z
N MET A 1 7.28 -10.05 -53.62
CA MET A 1 8.19 -10.47 -52.54
C MET A 1 7.50 -10.17 -51.22
N ALA A 2 6.99 -11.21 -50.54
CA ALA A 2 6.34 -11.06 -49.24
C ALA A 2 7.41 -11.05 -48.14
N GLN A 3 7.55 -9.94 -47.42
CA GLN A 3 8.46 -9.84 -46.29
C GLN A 3 7.72 -10.21 -45.01
N GLN A 4 8.16 -11.28 -44.35
CA GLN A 4 7.68 -11.66 -43.03
C GLN A 4 8.42 -10.85 -41.97
N HIS A 5 7.68 -10.02 -41.23
CA HIS A 5 8.19 -9.36 -40.04
C HIS A 5 8.09 -10.29 -38.82
N HIS A 6 9.24 -10.61 -38.27
CA HIS A 6 9.46 -11.35 -37.04
C HIS A 6 9.02 -10.44 -35.88
N ARG A 7 7.89 -10.81 -35.25
CA ARG A 7 7.34 -10.12 -34.09
C ARG A 7 8.26 -10.33 -32.89
N SER A 8 9.05 -9.32 -32.55
CA SER A 8 9.82 -9.26 -31.30
C SER A 8 8.85 -9.30 -30.12
N GLN A 9 9.03 -10.26 -29.22
CA GLN A 9 8.19 -10.38 -28.02
C GLN A 9 8.61 -9.33 -26.99
N SER A 10 7.69 -8.45 -26.62
CA SER A 10 7.88 -7.46 -25.55
C SER A 10 8.04 -8.13 -24.17
N PRO A 11 8.89 -7.57 -23.29
CA PRO A 11 9.05 -8.04 -21.90
C PRO A 11 7.80 -7.79 -21.03
N LEU A 12 6.85 -7.00 -21.54
CA LEU A 12 5.52 -6.72 -20.95
C LEU A 12 4.56 -7.93 -20.98
N SER A 13 5.00 -9.07 -21.48
CA SER A 13 4.25 -10.34 -21.36
C SER A 13 4.18 -10.86 -19.92
N ASN A 14 4.99 -10.31 -19.00
CA ASN A 14 5.09 -10.78 -17.63
C ASN A 14 4.01 -10.22 -16.68
N GLU A 15 3.41 -9.07 -16.98
CA GLU A 15 2.31 -8.52 -16.15
C GLU A 15 0.95 -9.12 -16.50
N SER A 16 0.73 -9.44 -17.78
CA SER A 16 -0.38 -10.30 -18.22
C SER A 16 -0.30 -11.68 -17.55
N SER A 17 0.92 -12.23 -17.38
CA SER A 17 1.14 -13.50 -16.68
C SER A 17 0.76 -13.46 -15.20
N ILE A 18 0.92 -12.32 -14.51
CA ILE A 18 0.60 -12.18 -13.08
C ILE A 18 -0.91 -12.09 -12.87
N ILE A 19 -1.62 -11.37 -13.73
CA ILE A 19 -3.09 -11.24 -13.64
C ILE A 19 -3.77 -12.53 -14.13
N GLU A 20 -3.25 -13.16 -15.19
CA GLU A 20 -3.75 -14.44 -15.67
C GLU A 20 -3.52 -15.57 -14.65
N CYS A 21 -2.45 -15.53 -13.85
CA CYS A 21 -2.19 -16.58 -12.85
C CYS A 21 -3.04 -16.47 -11.56
N MET A 22 -3.78 -15.38 -11.37
CA MET A 22 -4.83 -15.25 -10.35
C MET A 22 -6.18 -15.81 -10.83
N ASN A 23 -6.47 -15.74 -12.14
CA ASN A 23 -7.73 -16.18 -12.74
C ASN A 23 -7.68 -17.61 -13.35
N ALA A 24 -6.50 -18.09 -13.73
CA ALA A 24 -6.26 -19.46 -14.14
C ALA A 24 -5.91 -20.31 -12.91
N LYS A 25 -6.88 -21.13 -12.48
CA LYS A 25 -6.76 -22.31 -11.59
C LYS A 25 -5.30 -22.62 -11.20
N ALA A 26 -4.86 -22.07 -10.06
CA ALA A 26 -3.49 -22.19 -9.54
C ALA A 26 -2.39 -21.81 -10.54
N CYS A 27 -1.83 -20.60 -10.36
CA CYS A 27 -0.49 -20.22 -10.82
C CYS A 27 0.42 -21.47 -10.94
N LYS A 28 1.03 -21.65 -12.12
CA LYS A 28 1.89 -22.81 -12.48
C LYS A 28 3.18 -22.82 -11.66
N CYS A 29 3.09 -22.76 -10.34
CA CYS A 29 4.21 -22.99 -9.45
C CYS A 29 4.58 -24.47 -9.56
N SER A 30 5.87 -24.75 -9.72
CA SER A 30 6.38 -26.11 -9.69
C SER A 30 5.96 -26.81 -8.38
N PRO A 31 5.81 -28.15 -8.37
CA PRO A 31 5.51 -28.87 -7.14
C PRO A 31 6.48 -28.56 -5.99
N GLN A 32 7.74 -28.25 -6.31
CA GLN A 32 8.75 -27.85 -5.33
C GLN A 32 8.44 -26.48 -4.72
N GLU A 33 8.20 -25.45 -5.54
CA GLU A 33 7.82 -24.12 -5.04
C GLU A 33 6.56 -24.15 -4.17
N LYS A 34 5.58 -25.00 -4.51
CA LYS A 34 4.37 -25.17 -3.69
C LYS A 34 4.72 -25.75 -2.31
N LYS A 35 5.59 -26.77 -2.25
CA LYS A 35 6.05 -27.34 -0.98
C LYS A 35 6.77 -26.29 -0.13
N ASP A 36 7.68 -25.52 -0.74
CA ASP A 36 8.46 -24.50 -0.02
C ASP A 36 7.55 -23.38 0.53
N LYS A 37 6.55 -22.93 -0.26
CA LYS A 37 5.54 -21.96 0.19
C LYS A 37 4.70 -22.51 1.35
N ILE A 38 4.26 -23.77 1.27
CA ILE A 38 3.48 -24.44 2.32
C ILE A 38 4.32 -24.58 3.60
N GLU A 39 5.58 -24.98 3.49
CA GLU A 39 6.50 -25.11 4.62
C GLU A 39 6.73 -23.76 5.29
N LYS A 40 7.09 -22.72 4.53
CA LYS A 40 7.25 -21.35 5.04
C LYS A 40 5.99 -20.89 5.77
N TYR A 41 4.81 -21.21 5.25
CA TYR A 41 3.54 -20.91 5.89
C TYR A 41 3.33 -21.66 7.21
N ARG A 42 3.59 -22.97 7.25
CA ARG A 42 3.48 -23.80 8.47
C ARG A 42 4.43 -23.29 9.55
N SER A 43 5.69 -23.06 9.22
CA SER A 43 6.70 -22.51 10.15
C SER A 43 6.28 -21.14 10.68
N LYS A 44 5.85 -20.22 9.81
CA LYS A 44 5.31 -18.91 10.24
C LYS A 44 4.06 -19.03 11.11
N ARG A 45 3.17 -20.00 10.83
CA ARG A 45 1.93 -20.19 11.60
C ARG A 45 2.24 -20.65 13.02
N ASN A 46 3.15 -21.60 13.18
CA ASN A 46 3.54 -22.12 14.50
C ASN A 46 4.21 -21.05 15.37
N LEU A 47 4.86 -20.06 14.76
CA LEU A 47 5.53 -18.94 15.44
C LEU A 47 4.67 -17.67 15.56
N ARG A 48 3.35 -17.75 15.32
CA ARG A 48 2.46 -16.59 15.50
C ARG A 48 2.42 -16.19 16.97
N ASN A 49 2.48 -14.89 17.22
CA ASN A 49 2.28 -14.35 18.55
C ASN A 49 0.82 -13.90 18.71
N PHE A 50 0.07 -14.58 19.59
CA PHE A 50 -1.32 -14.24 19.91
C PHE A 50 -1.44 -13.30 21.11
N ASN A 51 -0.37 -13.17 21.89
CA ASN A 51 -0.34 -12.25 23.01
C ASN A 51 -0.19 -10.82 22.51
N LYS A 52 -0.79 -9.88 23.24
CA LYS A 52 -0.67 -8.45 22.91
C LYS A 52 0.78 -8.01 23.10
N LYS A 53 1.46 -7.66 22.00
CA LYS A 53 2.83 -7.12 22.02
C LYS A 53 2.83 -5.63 21.72
N ILE A 54 3.40 -4.83 22.61
CA ILE A 54 3.66 -3.40 22.36
C ILE A 54 4.99 -3.30 21.63
N LYS A 55 4.96 -2.99 20.32
CA LYS A 55 6.19 -2.86 19.51
C LYS A 55 6.87 -1.50 19.70
N TYR A 56 6.09 -0.44 19.82
CA TYR A 56 6.58 0.93 19.96
C TYR A 56 6.18 1.48 21.32
N VAL A 57 7.12 1.42 22.27
CA VAL A 57 6.88 1.83 23.65
C VAL A 57 6.56 3.33 23.73
N CYS A 58 7.29 4.17 22.99
CA CYS A 58 7.05 5.61 22.95
C CYS A 58 5.61 5.97 22.50
N ARG A 59 5.06 5.27 21.51
CA ARG A 59 3.67 5.49 21.07
C ARG A 59 2.67 5.03 22.13
N LYS A 60 2.98 3.98 22.89
CA LYS A 60 2.13 3.51 23.99
C LYS A 60 2.09 4.52 25.13
N THR A 61 3.25 5.02 25.57
CA THR A 61 3.31 6.03 26.64
C THR A 61 2.57 7.30 26.25
N LEU A 62 2.72 7.77 25.00
CA LEU A 62 1.95 8.90 24.47
C LEU A 62 0.44 8.62 24.42
N ALA A 63 0.01 7.42 24.06
CA ALA A 63 -1.40 7.06 24.03
C ALA A 63 -2.02 6.88 25.43
N ASP A 64 -1.21 6.55 26.43
CA ASP A 64 -1.62 6.35 27.82
C ASP A 64 -1.76 7.68 28.57
N SER A 65 -0.92 8.67 28.29
CA SER A 65 -0.98 10.00 28.94
C SER A 65 -2.04 10.95 28.36
N ARG A 66 -2.51 10.72 27.12
CA ARG A 66 -3.53 11.58 26.49
C ARG A 66 -4.89 11.49 27.20
N PRO A 67 -5.63 12.62 27.35
CA PRO A 67 -6.95 12.63 27.99
C PRO A 67 -7.97 11.83 27.18
N ARG A 68 -8.85 11.09 27.88
CA ARG A 68 -9.88 10.25 27.27
C ARG A 68 -11.25 10.43 27.91
N ILE A 69 -12.31 10.41 27.08
CA ILE A 69 -13.72 10.39 27.50
C ILE A 69 -14.34 9.11 26.95
N ARG A 70 -14.84 8.23 27.83
CA ARG A 70 -15.42 6.91 27.47
C ARG A 70 -14.52 6.06 26.54
N GLY A 71 -13.20 6.09 26.79
CA GLY A 71 -12.20 5.33 26.03
C GLY A 71 -11.71 5.97 24.72
N ARG A 72 -12.37 7.04 24.26
CA ARG A 72 -11.94 7.84 23.10
C ARG A 72 -11.03 8.96 23.55
N PHE A 73 -10.05 9.37 22.74
CA PHE A 73 -9.29 10.58 23.06
C PHE A 73 -10.24 11.78 23.07
N ALA A 74 -10.09 12.63 24.07
CA ALA A 74 -10.78 13.91 24.08
C ALA A 74 -10.29 14.73 22.88
N LYS A 75 -11.22 15.41 22.21
CA LYS A 75 -10.87 16.52 21.32
C LYS A 75 -10.36 17.64 22.25
N ASN A 76 -9.39 18.42 21.79
CA ASN A 76 -8.97 19.62 22.52
C ASN A 76 -10.13 20.63 22.45
N SER A 77 -11.16 20.44 23.29
CA SER A 77 -12.09 21.48 23.66
C SER A 77 -11.40 22.20 24.80
N ASP A 78 -10.77 23.33 24.48
CA ASP A 78 -11.14 24.63 25.02
C ASP A 78 -10.04 25.66 24.65
N GLU A 79 -10.48 26.86 24.23
CA GLU A 79 -9.75 28.13 23.94
C GLU A 79 -9.38 28.52 22.50
N ASN A 80 -9.44 27.65 21.49
CA ASN A 80 -9.35 28.09 20.09
C ASN A 80 -10.30 27.27 19.20
N ASP A 81 -11.54 27.74 19.08
CA ASP A 81 -12.48 27.40 17.99
C ASP A 81 -11.95 27.90 16.62
N LYS A 82 -10.76 27.44 16.24
CA LYS A 82 -10.13 27.69 14.93
C LYS A 82 -9.91 26.39 14.16
N GLY A 83 -10.00 25.24 14.84
CA GLY A 83 -9.79 23.92 14.22
C GLY A 83 -11.01 23.35 13.49
N VAL A 84 -12.22 23.91 13.70
CA VAL A 84 -13.41 23.55 12.91
C VAL A 84 -13.40 24.29 11.57
N HIS A 85 -13.01 25.57 11.56
CA HIS A 85 -12.83 26.38 10.33
C HIS A 85 -11.82 25.80 9.34
N LEU A 86 -10.72 25.19 9.80
CA LEU A 86 -9.75 24.54 8.92
C LEU A 86 -10.31 23.30 8.20
N ILE A 87 -11.23 22.56 8.81
CA ILE A 87 -11.81 21.37 8.16
C ILE A 87 -12.76 21.78 7.03
N ASP A 88 -13.48 22.89 7.21
CA ASP A 88 -14.35 23.45 6.19
C ASP A 88 -13.57 24.06 5.01
N GLU A 89 -12.38 24.62 5.26
CA GLU A 89 -11.49 25.17 4.22
C GLU A 89 -10.80 24.07 3.38
N TRP A 90 -10.37 22.95 3.99
CA TRP A 90 -9.80 21.81 3.26
C TRP A 90 -10.83 21.07 2.39
N ASN A 91 -12.12 21.13 2.75
CA ASN A 91 -13.19 20.59 1.92
C ASN A 91 -13.49 21.45 0.67
N HIS A 92 -13.19 22.76 0.69
CA HIS A 92 -13.27 23.62 -0.50
C HIS A 92 -12.06 23.49 -1.42
N ILE A 93 -10.87 23.18 -0.90
CA ILE A 93 -9.66 22.96 -1.71
C ILE A 93 -9.77 21.67 -2.55
N ALA A 94 -10.45 20.63 -2.05
CA ALA A 94 -10.64 19.37 -2.77
C ALA A 94 -11.64 19.43 -3.93
N ALA A 95 -12.36 20.55 -4.11
CA ALA A 95 -13.37 20.71 -5.14
C ALA A 95 -12.86 21.40 -6.42
N ASP A 96 -11.65 21.98 -6.41
CA ASP A 96 -11.16 22.85 -7.50
C ASP A 96 -9.70 22.61 -7.91
N ASN A 97 -9.11 21.46 -7.57
CA ASN A 97 -7.77 21.07 -8.03
C ASN A 97 -7.85 19.86 -8.96
N GLU A 98 -8.27 20.09 -10.21
CA GLU A 98 -8.12 19.12 -11.31
C GLU A 98 -6.69 19.11 -11.89
N GLU A 99 -5.77 19.96 -11.42
CA GLU A 99 -4.44 20.15 -12.03
C GLU A 99 -3.27 19.45 -11.30
N ASP A 100 -3.46 18.91 -10.09
CA ASP A 100 -2.37 18.30 -9.30
C ASP A 100 -2.19 16.78 -9.52
N ASP A 101 -3.13 16.12 -10.18
CA ASP A 101 -3.06 14.68 -10.46
C ASP A 101 -1.99 14.36 -11.53
N GLU A 102 -1.71 15.29 -12.44
CA GLU A 102 -0.67 15.12 -13.48
C GLU A 102 0.75 15.19 -12.90
N ASN A 103 0.94 15.98 -11.84
CA ASN A 103 2.24 16.19 -11.20
C ASN A 103 2.70 14.96 -10.40
N TRP A 104 1.78 14.22 -9.75
CA TRP A 104 2.12 12.97 -9.08
C TRP A 104 2.44 11.84 -10.07
N ILE A 105 1.71 11.79 -11.20
CA ILE A 105 1.98 10.83 -12.27
C ILE A 105 3.37 11.08 -12.86
N SER A 106 3.72 12.34 -13.17
CA SER A 106 5.05 12.72 -13.67
C SER A 106 6.17 12.41 -12.67
N PHE A 107 5.96 12.65 -11.37
CA PHE A 107 6.93 12.36 -10.33
C PHE A 107 7.23 10.87 -10.18
N VAL A 108 6.21 10.00 -10.23
CA VAL A 108 6.37 8.53 -10.18
C VAL A 108 7.02 7.99 -11.45
N ASP A 109 6.71 8.58 -12.61
CA ASP A 109 7.29 8.18 -13.89
C ASP A 109 8.76 8.60 -14.02
N ALA A 110 9.13 9.78 -13.52
CA ALA A 110 10.51 10.26 -13.45
C ALA A 110 11.39 9.42 -12.51
N PHE A 111 10.82 8.88 -11.43
CA PHE A 111 11.55 7.96 -10.54
C PHE A 111 11.69 6.56 -11.17
N SER A 112 10.75 6.17 -12.02
CA SER A 112 10.80 4.91 -12.79
C SER A 112 11.77 4.97 -13.97
N ALA A 113 11.99 6.15 -14.56
CA ALA A 113 12.93 6.38 -15.64
C ALA A 113 14.41 6.37 -15.22
N ASN A 114 14.70 6.49 -13.92
CA ASN A 114 16.07 6.57 -13.38
C ASN A 114 16.52 5.33 -12.61
N VAL A 115 15.80 4.20 -12.74
CA VAL A 115 16.33 2.90 -12.36
C VAL A 115 16.55 2.10 -13.62
N ILE A 116 17.80 2.03 -14.08
CA ILE A 116 18.51 0.88 -14.68
C ILE A 116 19.86 1.42 -15.21
N PRO A 117 21.00 0.68 -15.14
CA PRO A 117 21.33 -0.54 -14.39
C PRO A 117 22.31 -0.30 -13.22
#